data_AF-A0A1J1E6Z9-F1
#
_entry.id   AF-A0A1J1E6Z9-F1
#
_cell.length_a   1.000
_cell.length_b   1.000
_cell.length_c   1.000
_cell.angle_alpha   90.00
_cell.angle_beta   90.00
_cell.angle_gamma   90.00
#
_symmetry.space_group_name_H-M   'P 1'
#
loop_
_entity.id
_entity.type
_entity.pdbx_description
1 polymer ?
#
loop_
_entity_poly.entity_id
_entity_poly.type
_entity_poly.pdbx_seq_one_letter_code
_entity_poly.pdbx_strand_id
1 'polypeptide(L)'
;IPQASRFLFMKNKVRMICDCYAKPVKVYQDERLSFDLTLCGSTLRASHSCHLQYMKNMGSVASLVLAVVVKEGEEDDNPDPNQEPQSKRKRLWGLVVCHNTTPRFVPFPLRYACEFLMQVFAIHVNNEVELENQIREKNILRTQTLLCDMLLRDSSLSIVTRSPNIMDLVKCDGAAFLCQNKVYTLGVAPTESQIREINQWLSEYHMDSTGLSTDSLHDAGYPKALSLGDIV
;
A
#
# COMPACT_ATOMS: atom_id res chain seq x y z
N ILE A 1 -9.47 -1.40 10.25
CA ILE A 1 -10.46 -0.31 10.04
C ILE A 1 -11.30 -0.64 8.80
N PRO A 2 -12.64 -0.79 8.89
CA PRO A 2 -13.49 -1.17 7.76
C PRO A 2 -13.43 -0.18 6.59
N GLN A 3 -13.67 -0.66 5.37
CA GLN A 3 -13.64 0.16 4.15
C GLN A 3 -14.56 1.39 4.24
N ALA A 4 -15.78 1.22 4.73
CA ALA A 4 -16.72 2.32 4.91
C ALA A 4 -16.18 3.42 5.85
N SER A 5 -15.43 3.05 6.90
CA SER A 5 -14.79 4.01 7.80
C SER A 5 -13.61 4.73 7.14
N ARG A 6 -12.82 4.03 6.32
CA ARG A 6 -11.73 4.63 5.53
C ARG A 6 -12.27 5.68 4.55
N PHE A 7 -13.37 5.37 3.86
CA PHE A 7 -14.04 6.34 2.98
C PHE A 7 -14.56 7.56 3.75
N LEU A 8 -15.08 7.37 4.96
CA LEU A 8 -15.54 8.49 5.76
C LEU A 8 -14.39 9.42 6.20
N PHE A 9 -13.18 8.89 6.44
CA PHE A 9 -11.99 9.70 6.73
C PHE A 9 -11.54 10.55 5.54
N MET A 10 -11.88 10.16 4.31
CA MET A 10 -11.65 11.00 3.12
C MET A 10 -12.56 12.23 3.10
N LYS A 11 -13.79 12.12 3.64
CA LYS A 11 -14.74 13.24 3.75
C LYS A 11 -14.50 14.07 5.02
N ASN A 12 -14.28 13.40 6.16
CA ASN A 12 -14.04 14.03 7.45
C ASN A 12 -12.66 13.67 7.95
N LYS A 13 -11.73 14.60 7.77
CA LYS A 13 -10.32 14.37 8.07
C LYS A 13 -10.02 14.37 9.56
N VAL A 14 -10.94 14.83 10.41
CA VAL A 14 -10.76 14.85 11.87
C VAL A 14 -11.93 14.17 12.56
N ARG A 15 -11.62 13.24 13.46
CA ARG A 15 -12.62 12.60 14.32
C ARG A 15 -12.15 12.59 15.75
N MET A 16 -13.01 13.05 16.66
CA MET A 16 -12.76 13.05 18.09
C MET A 16 -13.78 12.15 18.80
N ILE A 17 -13.30 11.38 19.77
CA ILE A 17 -14.11 10.65 20.74
C ILE A 17 -13.60 11.12 22.10
N CYS A 18 -14.40 11.90 22.82
CA CYS A 18 -13.97 12.47 24.11
C CYS A 18 -13.93 11.42 25.22
N ASP A 19 -14.87 10.48 25.17
CA ASP A 19 -15.05 9.43 26.17
C ASP A 19 -15.78 8.24 25.53
N CYS A 20 -15.17 7.07 25.54
CA CYS A 20 -15.74 5.84 25.00
C CYS A 20 -16.77 5.17 25.93
N TYR A 21 -16.90 5.63 27.18
CA TYR A 21 -17.91 5.19 28.15
C TYR A 21 -19.17 6.09 28.15
N ALA A 22 -19.11 7.26 27.53
CA ALA A 22 -20.24 8.17 27.46
C ALA A 22 -21.43 7.55 26.71
N LYS A 23 -22.63 7.74 27.26
CA LYS A 23 -23.88 7.26 26.63
C LYS A 23 -24.21 8.13 25.41
N PRO A 24 -24.48 7.54 24.23
CA PRO A 24 -24.89 8.31 23.06
C PRO A 24 -26.28 8.93 23.28
N VAL A 25 -26.46 10.13 22.75
CA VAL A 25 -27.74 10.87 22.81
C VAL A 25 -28.51 10.65 21.51
N LYS A 26 -29.82 10.38 21.60
CA LYS A 26 -30.69 10.19 20.43
C LYS A 26 -30.95 11.52 19.74
N VAL A 27 -30.90 11.51 18.41
CA VAL A 27 -31.35 12.63 17.57
C VAL A 27 -32.82 12.40 17.25
N TYR A 28 -33.65 13.42 17.49
CA TYR A 28 -35.07 13.40 17.13
C TYR A 28 -35.25 14.09 15.78
N GLN A 29 -35.81 13.36 14.82
CA GLN A 29 -36.12 13.85 13.48
C GLN A 29 -37.62 14.16 13.40
N ASP A 30 -37.98 15.30 12.79
CA ASP A 30 -39.38 15.64 12.49
C ASP A 30 -39.95 14.66 11.47
N GLU A 31 -41.16 14.17 11.71
CA GLU A 31 -41.88 13.24 10.82
C GLU A 31 -42.13 13.81 9.42
N ARG A 32 -42.08 15.14 9.26
CA ARG A 32 -42.21 15.82 7.97
C ARG A 32 -41.01 15.64 7.05
N LEU A 33 -39.84 15.22 7.57
CA LEU A 33 -38.70 14.89 6.71
C LEU A 33 -38.92 13.52 6.05
N SER A 34 -38.97 13.51 4.72
CA SER A 34 -39.15 12.30 3.91
C SER A 34 -37.89 11.42 3.77
N PHE A 35 -36.76 11.83 4.33
CA PHE A 35 -35.48 11.13 4.22
C PHE A 35 -34.75 11.06 5.56
N ASP A 36 -33.94 10.02 5.75
CA ASP A 36 -33.13 9.87 6.95
C ASP A 36 -31.96 10.87 6.99
N LEU A 37 -31.80 11.53 8.13
CA LEU A 37 -30.66 12.43 8.35
C LEU A 37 -29.32 11.67 8.32
N THR A 38 -28.44 12.10 7.43
CA THR A 38 -27.06 11.61 7.41
C THR A 38 -26.16 12.45 8.31
N LEU A 39 -25.55 11.81 9.31
CA LEU A 39 -24.59 12.44 10.21
C LEU A 39 -23.15 12.27 9.74
N CYS A 40 -22.92 11.83 8.50
CA CYS A 40 -21.59 11.59 7.97
C CYS A 40 -20.67 12.80 8.17
N GLY A 41 -21.13 14.04 7.95
CA GLY A 41 -20.36 15.27 8.15
C GLY A 41 -20.29 15.80 9.58
N SER A 42 -20.98 15.16 10.54
CA SER A 42 -21.07 15.67 11.90
C SER A 42 -19.84 15.32 12.74
N THR A 43 -19.23 16.33 13.35
CA THR A 43 -18.10 16.15 14.27
C THR A 43 -18.47 15.50 15.60
N LEU A 44 -19.76 15.50 15.96
CA LEU A 44 -20.31 14.91 17.17
C LEU A 44 -20.99 13.55 16.92
N ARG A 45 -20.89 13.02 15.70
CA ARG A 45 -21.49 11.73 15.35
C ARG A 45 -20.97 10.64 16.29
N ALA A 46 -21.89 9.91 16.91
CA ALA A 46 -21.56 8.79 17.78
C ALA A 46 -20.76 7.71 17.03
N SER A 47 -19.82 7.11 17.75
CA SER A 47 -19.04 5.98 17.24
C SER A 47 -19.84 4.68 17.34
N HIS A 48 -19.59 3.78 16.39
CA HIS A 48 -20.19 2.45 16.41
C HIS A 48 -19.74 1.68 17.66
N SER A 49 -20.65 0.90 18.26
CA SER A 49 -20.43 0.18 19.53
C SER A 49 -19.21 -0.73 19.50
N CYS A 50 -18.98 -1.45 18.41
CA CYS A 50 -17.79 -2.28 18.21
C CYS A 50 -16.49 -1.48 18.37
N HIS A 51 -16.41 -0.26 17.83
CA HIS A 51 -15.22 0.57 17.97
C HIS A 51 -15.04 1.11 19.40
N LEU A 52 -16.15 1.43 20.09
CA LEU A 52 -16.10 1.81 21.50
C LEU A 52 -15.59 0.65 22.37
N GLN A 53 -16.02 -0.58 22.09
CA GLN A 53 -15.52 -1.76 22.80
C GLN A 53 -14.03 -2.03 22.50
N TYR A 54 -13.61 -1.85 21.24
CA TYR A 54 -12.20 -1.91 20.86
C TYR A 54 -11.34 -0.91 21.67
N MET A 55 -11.81 0.34 21.79
CA MET A 55 -11.13 1.37 22.59
C MET A 55 -11.00 0.97 24.06
N LYS A 56 -12.07 0.43 24.66
CA LYS A 56 -12.07 -0.08 26.04
C LYS A 56 -11.05 -1.20 26.23
N ASN A 57 -11.03 -2.17 25.33
CA ASN A 57 -10.08 -3.29 25.38
C ASN A 57 -8.63 -2.81 25.24
N MET A 58 -8.40 -1.73 24.51
CA MET A 58 -7.09 -1.09 24.34
C MET A 58 -6.67 -0.20 25.52
N GLY A 59 -7.57 0.10 26.46
CA GLY A 59 -7.32 1.07 27.54
C GLY A 59 -7.32 2.54 27.08
N SER A 60 -7.90 2.82 25.90
CA SER A 60 -8.01 4.15 25.33
C SER A 60 -9.40 4.73 25.64
N VAL A 61 -9.46 5.77 26.46
CA VAL A 61 -10.73 6.40 26.87
C VAL A 61 -11.15 7.49 25.90
N ALA A 62 -10.20 8.32 25.48
CA ALA A 62 -10.41 9.34 24.46
C ALA A 62 -9.51 9.12 23.25
N SER A 63 -9.96 9.54 22.08
CA SER A 63 -9.17 9.48 20.86
C SER A 63 -9.39 10.70 19.97
N LEU A 64 -8.31 11.15 19.34
CA LEU A 64 -8.35 12.10 18.23
C LEU A 64 -7.66 11.44 17.04
N VAL A 65 -8.37 11.31 15.93
CA VAL A 65 -7.86 10.72 14.69
C VAL A 65 -7.84 11.79 13.62
N LEU A 66 -6.68 11.94 12.96
CA LEU A 66 -6.47 12.86 11.86
C LEU A 66 -6.08 12.06 10.61
N ALA A 67 -6.74 12.33 9.48
CA ALA A 67 -6.49 11.64 8.23
C ALA A 67 -5.33 12.26 7.46
N VAL A 68 -4.40 11.40 7.01
CA VAL A 68 -3.32 11.78 6.09
C VAL A 68 -3.75 11.38 4.69
N VAL A 69 -4.10 12.38 3.89
CA VAL A 69 -4.62 12.20 2.53
C VAL A 69 -3.61 12.75 1.54
N VAL A 70 -3.00 11.85 0.77
CA VAL A 70 -2.05 12.20 -0.29
C VAL A 70 -2.77 12.25 -1.64
N LYS A 71 -2.15 12.92 -2.60
CA LYS A 71 -2.60 12.88 -4.00
C LYS A 71 -1.93 11.66 -4.62
N GLU A 72 -2.72 10.80 -5.26
CA GLU A 72 -2.16 9.70 -6.04
C GLU A 72 -1.61 10.30 -7.35
N GLY A 73 -0.37 9.93 -7.68
CA GLY A 73 0.20 10.15 -9.01
C GLY A 73 -0.50 9.27 -10.04
N GLU A 74 -0.31 9.56 -11.32
CA GLU A 74 -0.87 8.81 -12.47
C GLU A 74 -0.17 7.45 -12.64
N GLU A 75 -0.14 6.62 -11.61
CA GLU A 75 0.49 5.27 -11.61
C GLU A 75 -0.57 4.16 -11.56
N ASP A 76 -1.70 4.33 -12.25
CA ASP A 76 -2.45 3.17 -12.74
C ASP A 76 -1.89 2.84 -14.13
N ASP A 77 -1.04 1.81 -14.22
CA ASP A 77 -0.42 1.25 -15.44
C ASP A 77 -1.42 0.64 -16.46
N ASN A 78 -2.64 1.18 -16.53
CA ASN A 78 -3.60 0.93 -17.58
C ASN A 78 -4.46 2.18 -17.80
N PRO A 79 -4.01 3.13 -18.65
CA PRO A 79 -4.88 4.20 -19.11
C PRO A 79 -5.93 3.56 -20.02
N ASP A 80 -7.11 3.32 -19.48
CA ASP A 80 -8.29 3.02 -20.29
C ASP A 80 -8.57 4.27 -21.16
N PRO A 81 -8.44 4.19 -22.51
CA PRO A 81 -8.52 5.35 -23.39
C PRO A 81 -9.91 6.00 -23.42
N ASN A 82 -10.90 5.41 -22.74
CA ASN A 82 -12.26 5.94 -22.62
C ASN A 82 -12.53 6.71 -21.31
N GLN A 83 -11.54 6.89 -20.43
CA GLN A 83 -11.73 7.64 -19.19
C GLN A 83 -11.34 9.10 -19.36
N GLU A 84 -12.29 10.01 -19.09
CA GLU A 84 -12.07 11.46 -18.96
C GLU A 84 -10.85 11.73 -18.05
N PRO A 85 -10.08 12.81 -18.29
CA PRO A 85 -8.85 13.12 -17.56
C PRO A 85 -9.08 12.96 -16.06
N GLN A 86 -8.56 11.88 -15.49
CA GLN A 86 -8.83 11.50 -14.11
C GLN A 86 -8.27 12.60 -13.21
N SER A 87 -9.18 13.42 -12.68
CA SER A 87 -8.92 14.31 -11.56
C SER A 87 -8.09 13.56 -10.50
N LYS A 88 -6.82 13.99 -10.33
CA LYS A 88 -5.85 13.55 -9.30
C LYS A 88 -6.55 12.88 -8.12
N ARG A 89 -6.61 11.55 -8.12
CA ARG A 89 -7.39 10.80 -7.14
C ARG A 89 -6.75 11.00 -5.78
N LYS A 90 -7.52 11.43 -4.79
CA LYS A 90 -7.04 11.53 -3.41
C LYS A 90 -7.11 10.14 -2.80
N ARG A 91 -6.05 9.73 -2.10
CA ARG A 91 -6.00 8.46 -1.37
C ARG A 91 -5.74 8.68 0.11
N LEU A 92 -6.39 7.88 0.95
CA LEU A 92 -6.08 7.81 2.38
C LEU A 92 -4.74 7.06 2.52
N TRP A 93 -3.65 7.80 2.72
CA TRP A 93 -2.33 7.22 2.93
C TRP A 93 -2.23 6.58 4.32
N GLY A 94 -2.76 7.26 5.33
CA GLY A 94 -2.69 6.80 6.71
C GLY A 94 -3.50 7.67 7.66
N LEU A 95 -3.33 7.40 8.96
CA LEU A 95 -3.97 8.12 10.05
C LEU A 95 -2.93 8.47 11.10
N VAL A 96 -3.01 9.69 11.64
CA VAL A 96 -2.37 10.04 12.91
C VAL A 96 -3.41 9.84 14.01
N VAL A 97 -3.11 8.92 14.94
CA VAL A 97 -4.04 8.51 15.99
C VAL A 97 -3.47 8.90 17.35
N CYS A 98 -4.18 9.78 18.04
CA CYS A 98 -3.89 10.14 19.42
C CYS A 98 -4.83 9.39 20.35
N HIS A 99 -4.31 8.87 21.46
CA HIS A 99 -5.07 8.22 22.52
C HIS A 99 -4.84 8.94 23.85
N ASN A 100 -5.84 8.89 24.72
CA ASN A 100 -5.71 9.35 26.10
C ASN A 100 -6.39 8.33 27.02
N THR A 101 -5.75 8.03 28.16
CA THR A 101 -6.25 7.08 29.17
C THR A 101 -7.38 7.67 30.04
N THR A 102 -7.65 8.97 29.90
CA THR A 102 -8.76 9.66 30.56
C THR A 102 -9.62 10.40 29.54
N PRO A 103 -10.87 10.77 29.87
CA PRO A 103 -11.70 11.59 29.00
C PRO A 103 -10.97 12.89 28.62
N ARG A 104 -10.98 13.24 27.33
CA ARG A 104 -10.28 14.44 26.85
C ARG A 104 -11.03 15.10 25.72
N PHE A 105 -11.42 16.34 25.96
CA PHE A 105 -12.00 17.21 24.95
C PHE A 105 -10.90 18.05 24.27
N VAL A 106 -10.95 18.14 22.93
CA VAL A 106 -10.06 18.97 22.13
C VAL A 106 -10.87 20.05 21.43
N PRO A 107 -10.67 21.34 21.78
CA PRO A 107 -11.42 22.45 21.18
C PRO A 107 -11.30 22.48 19.66
N PHE A 108 -12.35 22.93 18.98
CA PHE A 108 -12.39 23.00 17.51
C PHE A 108 -11.22 23.78 16.90
N PRO A 109 -10.80 24.95 17.42
CA PRO A 109 -9.65 25.68 16.86
C PRO A 109 -8.36 24.85 16.84
N LEU A 110 -8.12 24.07 17.90
CA LEU A 110 -6.96 23.20 17.99
C LEU A 110 -7.06 22.01 17.01
N ARG A 111 -8.24 21.40 16.88
CA ARG A 111 -8.49 20.35 15.89
C ARG A 111 -8.28 20.84 14.46
N TYR A 112 -8.70 22.07 14.16
CA TYR A 112 -8.51 22.70 12.85
C TYR A 112 -7.03 22.98 12.57
N ALA A 113 -6.29 23.48 13.56
CA ALA A 113 -4.84 23.65 13.45
C ALA A 113 -4.12 22.32 13.20
N CYS A 114 -4.50 21.25 13.91
CA CYS A 114 -3.98 19.91 13.67
C CYS A 114 -4.34 19.39 12.26
N GLU A 115 -5.55 19.65 11.77
CA GLU A 115 -5.93 19.29 10.40
C GLU A 115 -5.02 19.98 9.37
N PHE A 116 -4.75 21.27 9.55
CA PHE A 116 -3.84 22.00 8.68
C PHE A 116 -2.42 21.41 8.71
N LEU A 117 -1.92 21.10 9.90
CA LEU A 117 -0.63 20.42 10.05
C LEU A 117 -0.59 19.09 9.31
N MET A 118 -1.68 18.31 9.32
CA MET A 118 -1.74 17.06 8.55
C MET A 118 -1.75 17.27 7.04
N GLN A 119 -2.28 18.39 6.55
CA GLN A 119 -2.20 18.72 5.12
C GLN A 119 -0.76 19.02 4.72
N VAL A 120 -0.03 19.78 5.53
CA VAL A 120 1.40 20.05 5.31
C VAL A 120 2.20 18.74 5.39
N PHE A 121 1.95 17.91 6.40
CA PHE A 121 2.57 16.60 6.53
C PHE A 121 2.35 15.72 5.29
N ALA A 122 1.12 15.66 4.78
CA ALA A 122 0.79 14.89 3.59
C ALA A 122 1.54 15.37 2.34
N ILE A 123 1.79 16.68 2.20
CA ILE A 123 2.59 17.23 1.09
C ILE A 123 4.04 16.75 1.20
N HIS A 124 4.64 16.82 2.39
CA HIS A 124 6.01 16.36 2.58
C HIS A 124 6.16 14.85 2.33
N VAL A 125 5.22 14.04 2.84
CA VAL A 125 5.20 12.59 2.56
C VAL A 125 5.11 12.33 1.05
N ASN A 126 4.23 13.05 0.34
CA ASN A 126 4.09 12.89 -1.10
C ASN A 126 5.37 13.22 -1.86
N ASN A 127 6.02 14.34 -1.51
CA ASN A 127 7.25 14.77 -2.16
C ASN A 127 8.41 13.78 -1.92
N GLU A 128 8.51 13.24 -0.70
CA GLU A 128 9.55 12.26 -0.38
C GLU A 128 9.37 10.95 -1.16
N VAL A 129 8.12 10.46 -1.22
CA VAL A 129 7.78 9.25 -1.98
C VAL A 129 8.03 9.46 -3.48
N GLU A 130 7.66 10.62 -4.02
CA GLU A 130 7.89 10.96 -5.42
C GLU A 130 9.38 11.07 -5.74
N LEU A 131 10.18 11.68 -4.85
CA LEU A 131 11.63 11.77 -5.01
C LEU A 131 12.30 10.39 -5.02
N GLU A 132 11.93 9.52 -4.08
CA GLU A 132 12.44 8.14 -4.02
C GLU A 132 12.04 7.33 -5.27
N ASN A 133 10.81 7.49 -5.76
CA ASN A 133 10.36 6.88 -7.01
C ASN A 133 11.20 7.37 -8.20
N GLN A 134 11.43 8.69 -8.32
CA GLN A 134 12.26 9.25 -9.39
C GLN A 134 13.71 8.75 -9.36
N ILE A 135 14.31 8.66 -8.16
CA ILE A 135 15.67 8.12 -7.98
C ILE A 135 15.69 6.65 -8.42
N ARG A 136 14.70 5.86 -7.99
CA ARG A 136 14.56 4.45 -8.35
C ARG A 136 14.40 4.26 -9.85
N GLU A 137 13.51 5.00 -10.50
CA GLU A 137 13.29 4.95 -11.95
C GLU A 137 14.55 5.30 -12.73
N LYS A 138 15.26 6.36 -12.32
CA LYS A 138 16.52 6.76 -12.94
C LYS A 138 17.58 5.65 -12.83
N ASN A 139 17.67 4.99 -11.67
CA ASN A 139 18.58 3.88 -11.47
C ASN A 139 18.20 2.68 -12.35
N ILE A 140 16.92 2.33 -12.40
CA ILE A 140 16.39 1.26 -13.27
C ILE A 140 16.72 1.54 -14.73
N LEU A 141 16.41 2.74 -15.25
CA LEU A 141 16.69 3.12 -16.65
C LEU A 141 18.19 3.05 -16.96
N ARG A 142 19.05 3.49 -16.04
CA ARG A 142 20.50 3.41 -16.18
C ARG A 142 20.96 1.95 -16.25
N THR A 143 20.49 1.10 -15.35
CA THR A 143 20.84 -0.32 -15.32
C THR A 143 20.31 -1.04 -16.57
N GLN A 144 19.06 -0.81 -16.97
CA GLN A 144 18.49 -1.36 -18.21
C GLN A 144 19.32 -0.99 -19.44
N THR A 145 19.72 0.28 -19.56
CA THR A 145 20.56 0.73 -20.68
C THR A 145 21.88 -0.03 -20.75
N LEU A 146 22.54 -0.23 -19.60
CA LEU A 146 23.79 -0.99 -19.52
C LEU A 146 23.60 -2.47 -19.85
N LEU A 147 22.55 -3.09 -19.31
CA LEU A 147 22.25 -4.50 -19.59
C LEU A 147 21.87 -4.74 -21.05
N CYS A 148 21.12 -3.83 -21.68
CA CYS A 148 20.82 -3.89 -23.11
C CYS A 148 22.09 -3.77 -23.97
N ASP A 149 23.01 -2.85 -23.65
CA ASP A 149 24.29 -2.74 -24.37
C ASP A 149 25.14 -4.01 -24.22
N MET A 150 25.17 -4.61 -23.03
CA MET A 150 25.85 -5.89 -22.77
C MET A 150 25.23 -7.05 -23.56
N LEU A 151 23.90 -7.15 -23.60
CA LEU A 151 23.20 -8.19 -24.37
C LEU A 151 23.46 -8.06 -25.88
N LEU A 152 23.63 -6.84 -26.39
CA LEU A 152 23.89 -6.60 -27.82
C LEU A 152 25.35 -6.85 -28.22
N ARG A 153 26.32 -6.60 -27.32
CA ARG A 153 27.75 -6.70 -27.62
C ARG A 153 28.39 -8.02 -27.21
N ASP A 154 27.91 -8.64 -26.13
CA ASP A 154 28.45 -9.86 -25.56
C ASP A 154 27.47 -11.04 -25.74
N SER A 155 27.61 -12.08 -24.90
CA SER A 155 26.65 -13.18 -24.82
C SER A 155 25.51 -12.87 -23.85
N SER A 156 24.38 -13.58 -23.99
CA SER A 156 23.25 -13.50 -23.06
C SER A 156 23.60 -13.81 -21.60
N LEU A 157 24.75 -14.45 -21.34
CA LEU A 157 25.24 -14.75 -20.00
C LEU A 157 25.93 -13.55 -19.31
N SER A 158 26.21 -12.48 -20.04
CA SER A 158 26.86 -11.28 -19.51
C SER A 158 26.02 -10.59 -18.43
N ILE A 159 24.69 -10.61 -18.56
CA ILE A 159 23.71 -10.06 -17.60
C ILE A 159 23.75 -10.74 -16.22
N VAL A 160 24.35 -11.94 -16.15
CA VAL A 160 24.50 -12.72 -14.92
C VAL A 160 25.95 -12.66 -14.42
N THR A 161 26.93 -12.69 -15.32
CA THR A 161 28.34 -12.90 -14.95
C THR A 161 29.15 -11.62 -14.71
N ARG A 162 28.70 -10.46 -15.18
CA ARG A 162 29.41 -9.18 -15.03
C ARG A 162 28.65 -8.22 -14.11
N SER A 163 29.32 -7.18 -13.62
CA SER A 163 28.69 -6.10 -12.84
C SER A 163 28.60 -4.84 -13.71
N PRO A 164 27.45 -4.14 -13.75
CA PRO A 164 26.19 -4.46 -13.07
C PRO A 164 25.48 -5.69 -13.67
N ASN A 165 24.74 -6.43 -12.85
CA ASN A 165 23.96 -7.62 -13.23
C ASN A 165 22.45 -7.43 -12.97
N ILE A 166 21.66 -8.48 -13.21
CA ILE A 166 20.21 -8.45 -13.03
C ILE A 166 19.74 -8.15 -11.59
N MET A 167 20.54 -8.45 -10.56
CA MET A 167 20.24 -8.11 -9.17
C MET A 167 20.41 -6.60 -8.88
N ASP A 168 21.10 -5.86 -9.75
CA ASP A 168 21.19 -4.39 -9.68
C ASP A 168 19.98 -3.71 -10.32
N LEU A 169 19.18 -4.46 -11.09
CA LEU A 169 17.96 -3.96 -11.74
C LEU A 169 16.75 -4.03 -10.80
N VAL A 170 16.61 -5.14 -10.10
CA VAL A 170 15.55 -5.38 -9.13
C VAL A 170 16.21 -5.69 -7.79
N LYS A 171 15.82 -4.97 -6.74
CA LYS A 171 16.32 -5.23 -5.39
C LYS A 171 15.88 -6.62 -4.95
N CYS A 172 16.77 -7.60 -5.03
CA CYS A 172 16.53 -8.98 -4.63
C CYS A 172 17.74 -9.59 -3.93
N ASP A 173 17.49 -10.64 -3.15
CA ASP A 173 18.54 -11.39 -2.46
C ASP A 173 19.22 -12.42 -3.39
N GLY A 174 18.56 -12.78 -4.49
CA GLY A 174 19.14 -13.61 -5.54
C GLY A 174 18.34 -13.62 -6.83
N ALA A 175 18.93 -14.23 -7.85
CA ALA A 175 18.35 -14.36 -9.18
C ALA A 175 18.73 -15.69 -9.82
N ALA A 176 17.87 -16.21 -10.68
CA ALA A 176 18.13 -17.39 -11.50
C ALA A 176 17.83 -17.10 -12.97
N PHE A 177 18.74 -17.50 -13.85
CA PHE A 177 18.62 -17.40 -15.30
C PHE A 177 18.67 -18.79 -15.92
N LEU A 178 17.55 -19.23 -16.50
CA LEU A 178 17.44 -20.50 -17.21
C LEU A 178 17.42 -20.24 -18.71
N CYS A 179 18.46 -20.66 -19.43
CA CYS A 179 18.55 -20.51 -20.88
C CYS A 179 19.16 -21.77 -21.51
N GLN A 180 18.55 -22.26 -22.60
CA GLN A 180 19.02 -23.47 -23.31
C GLN A 180 19.28 -24.66 -22.37
N ASN A 181 18.35 -24.88 -21.42
CA ASN A 181 18.41 -25.93 -20.42
C ASN A 181 19.58 -25.83 -19.41
N LYS A 182 20.30 -24.70 -19.34
CA LYS A 182 21.32 -24.41 -18.34
C LYS A 182 20.79 -23.39 -17.33
N VAL A 183 21.03 -23.65 -16.05
CA VAL A 183 20.65 -22.76 -14.95
C VAL A 183 21.88 -22.02 -14.46
N TYR A 184 21.78 -20.70 -14.34
CA TYR A 184 22.77 -19.83 -13.73
C TYR A 184 22.12 -19.12 -12.55
N THR A 185 22.77 -19.13 -11.39
CA THR A 185 22.24 -18.55 -10.16
C THR A 185 23.17 -17.46 -9.63
N LEU A 186 22.59 -16.44 -9.02
CA LEU A 186 23.28 -15.37 -8.31
C LEU A 186 22.64 -15.16 -6.94
N GLY A 187 23.45 -14.83 -5.95
CA GLY A 187 22.96 -14.58 -4.60
C GLY A 187 22.29 -15.80 -3.96
N VAL A 188 21.23 -15.55 -3.21
CA VAL A 188 20.40 -16.58 -2.57
C VAL A 188 19.32 -17.03 -3.55
N ALA A 189 19.48 -18.24 -4.09
CA ALA A 189 18.54 -18.82 -5.04
C ALA A 189 18.23 -20.29 -4.69
N PRO A 190 17.06 -20.81 -5.08
CA PRO A 190 16.75 -22.23 -4.94
C PRO A 190 17.75 -23.12 -5.68
N THR A 191 17.75 -24.41 -5.33
CA THR A 191 18.54 -25.41 -6.05
C THR A 191 18.12 -25.53 -7.52
N GLU A 192 19.01 -26.03 -8.38
CA GLU A 192 18.72 -26.20 -9.80
C GLU A 192 17.46 -27.05 -10.04
N SER A 193 17.24 -28.12 -9.27
CA SER A 193 16.03 -28.93 -9.35
C SER A 193 14.78 -28.12 -9.01
N GLN A 194 14.82 -27.30 -7.96
CA GLN A 194 13.70 -26.46 -7.55
C GLN A 194 13.39 -25.38 -8.61
N ILE A 195 14.43 -24.75 -9.18
CA ILE A 195 14.26 -23.76 -10.27
C ILE A 195 13.55 -24.39 -11.48
N ARG A 196 13.91 -25.63 -11.84
CA ARG A 196 13.28 -26.36 -12.95
C ARG A 196 11.82 -26.69 -12.67
N GLU A 197 11.50 -27.07 -11.44
CA GLU A 197 10.12 -27.32 -11.02
C GLU A 197 9.27 -26.04 -11.04
N ILE A 198 9.83 -24.90 -10.61
CA ILE A 198 9.16 -23.60 -10.71
C ILE A 198 8.93 -23.24 -12.18
N ASN A 199 9.92 -23.42 -13.06
CA ASN A 199 9.77 -23.17 -14.49
C ASN A 199 8.68 -24.05 -15.14
N GLN A 200 8.60 -25.33 -14.74
CA GLN A 200 7.54 -26.22 -15.19
C GLN A 200 6.17 -25.70 -14.77
N TRP A 201 6.00 -25.33 -13.50
CA TRP A 201 4.75 -24.77 -13.00
C TRP A 201 4.36 -23.46 -13.71
N LEU A 202 5.31 -22.54 -13.93
CA LEU A 202 5.07 -21.31 -14.71
C LEU A 202 4.63 -21.63 -16.14
N SER A 203 5.24 -22.64 -16.76
CA SER A 203 4.89 -23.08 -18.13
C SER A 203 3.56 -23.81 -18.20
N GLU A 204 3.09 -24.44 -17.12
CA GLU A 204 1.80 -25.15 -17.13
C GLU A 204 0.63 -24.21 -16.87
N TYR A 205 0.80 -23.21 -16.01
CA TYR A 205 -0.31 -22.38 -15.49
C TYR A 205 -0.25 -20.91 -15.90
N HIS A 206 0.88 -20.41 -16.40
CA HIS A 206 1.10 -18.97 -16.62
C HIS A 206 1.66 -18.60 -18.01
N MET A 207 1.64 -19.50 -19.01
CA MET A 207 2.14 -19.25 -20.37
C MET A 207 1.48 -18.06 -21.08
N ASP A 208 0.20 -17.80 -20.77
CA ASP A 208 -0.57 -16.74 -21.43
C ASP A 208 -0.18 -15.33 -20.93
N SER A 209 0.66 -15.25 -19.90
CA SER A 209 1.17 -13.99 -19.35
C SER A 209 2.62 -13.74 -19.79
N THR A 210 3.00 -12.47 -19.92
CA THR A 210 4.41 -12.08 -20.19
C THR A 210 5.33 -12.32 -18.99
N GLY A 211 4.77 -12.61 -17.81
CA GLY A 211 5.50 -12.90 -16.58
C GLY A 211 4.56 -12.90 -15.36
N LEU A 212 5.04 -13.46 -14.25
CA LEU A 212 4.35 -13.49 -12.95
C LEU A 212 5.16 -12.72 -11.90
N SER A 213 4.48 -11.92 -11.08
CA SER A 213 5.04 -11.29 -9.88
C SER A 213 4.15 -11.64 -8.69
N THR A 214 4.75 -12.07 -7.59
CA THR A 214 4.05 -12.42 -6.35
C THR A 214 4.94 -12.17 -5.15
N ASP A 215 4.34 -11.81 -4.02
CA ASP A 215 4.95 -11.73 -2.69
C ASP A 215 4.90 -13.07 -1.93
N SER A 216 4.15 -14.06 -2.44
CA SER A 216 3.97 -15.38 -1.81
C SER A 216 3.72 -16.45 -2.88
N LEU A 217 4.75 -17.27 -3.17
CA LEU A 217 4.60 -18.40 -4.10
C LEU A 217 3.52 -19.39 -3.64
N HIS A 218 3.33 -19.54 -2.33
CA HIS A 218 2.27 -20.38 -1.78
C HIS A 218 0.88 -19.86 -2.17
N ASP A 219 0.62 -18.57 -1.98
CA ASP A 219 -0.68 -17.97 -2.26
C ASP A 219 -0.92 -17.79 -3.76
N ALA A 220 0.15 -17.69 -4.55
CA ALA A 220 0.10 -17.79 -6.01
C ALA A 220 -0.28 -19.21 -6.50
N GLY A 221 -0.32 -20.21 -5.62
CA GLY A 221 -0.74 -21.58 -5.93
C GLY A 221 0.40 -22.52 -6.34
N TYR A 222 1.66 -22.16 -6.06
CA TYR A 222 2.79 -23.07 -6.29
C TYR A 222 2.79 -24.21 -5.24
N PRO A 223 2.57 -25.48 -5.63
CA PRO A 223 2.30 -26.56 -4.67
C PRO A 223 3.46 -26.89 -3.73
N LYS A 224 4.70 -26.59 -4.16
CA LYS A 224 5.94 -26.93 -3.44
C LYS A 224 6.58 -25.74 -2.76
N ALA A 225 5.87 -24.61 -2.63
CA ALA A 225 6.40 -23.39 -2.02
C ALA A 225 7.02 -23.65 -0.63
N LEU A 226 6.34 -24.44 0.21
CA LEU A 226 6.80 -24.77 1.57
C LEU A 226 8.12 -25.55 1.60
N SER A 227 8.48 -26.24 0.51
CA SER A 227 9.73 -27.01 0.41
C SER A 227 10.94 -26.15 0.05
N LEU A 228 10.73 -24.90 -0.36
CA LEU A 228 11.79 -23.93 -0.61
C LEU A 228 12.36 -23.36 0.70
N GLY A 229 11.62 -23.48 1.82
CA GLY A 229 11.99 -22.97 3.14
C GLY A 229 12.05 -21.44 3.20
N ASP A 230 12.53 -20.88 4.33
CA ASP A 230 12.75 -19.43 4.50
C ASP A 230 13.95 -18.89 3.69
N ILE A 231 14.44 -19.65 2.70
CA ILE A 231 15.55 -19.26 1.83
C ILE A 231 15.06 -18.27 0.75
N VAL A 232 13.73 -18.22 0.51
CA VAL A 232 13.05 -17.36 -0.47
C VAL A 232 11.81 -16.75 0.14
#